data_AF-A0A2H9RR03-F1
#
_entry.id   AF-A0A2H9RR03-F1
#
_cell.length_a   1.000
_cell.length_b   1.000
_cell.length_c   1.000
_cell.angle_alpha   90.00
_cell.angle_beta   90.00
_cell.angle_gamma   90.00
#
_symmetry.space_group_name_H-M   'P 1'
#
loop_
_entity.id
_entity.type
_entity.pdbx_description
1 polymer ?
#
loop_
_entity_poly.entity_id
_entity_poly.type
_entity_poly.pdbx_seq_one_letter_code
_entity_poly.pdbx_strand_id
1 'polypeptide(L)'
;CSTGPVEMTPSVQWLDEQNEHNLLVVPNAGMPENDGGKAVYKMTPEKMGQALGDFLDEYKKVRIIGGCCGTNPEHIKALRKVIDERANSVEG
;
A
#
# COMPACT_ATOMS: atom_id res chain seq x y z
N CYS A 1 8.81 -5.00 5.25
CA CYS A 1 7.71 -5.26 6.21
C CYS A 1 8.18 -4.75 7.58
N SER A 2 7.31 -4.04 8.32
CA SER A 2 7.50 -3.49 9.71
C SER A 2 6.41 -2.45 9.98
N THR A 3 6.03 -1.69 8.96
CA THR A 3 5.14 -0.53 9.02
C THR A 3 3.85 -0.73 8.23
N GLY A 4 2.83 0.07 8.55
CA GLY A 4 1.67 0.29 7.68
C GLY A 4 1.99 1.25 6.52
N PRO A 5 1.03 1.53 5.62
CA PRO A 5 1.23 2.42 4.48
C PRO A 5 1.66 3.83 4.93
N VAL A 6 0.99 4.40 5.94
CA VAL A 6 1.22 5.78 6.40
C VAL A 6 2.64 5.99 6.90
N GLU A 7 3.15 5.05 7.71
CA GLU A 7 4.50 5.15 8.27
C GLU A 7 5.58 4.78 7.24
N MET A 8 5.20 4.12 6.13
CA MET A 8 6.11 3.77 5.05
C MET A 8 6.39 4.95 4.09
N THR A 9 5.53 5.99 4.08
CA THR A 9 5.61 7.13 3.15
C THR A 9 7.01 7.74 3.02
N PRO A 10 7.74 8.07 4.12
CA PRO A 10 9.06 8.69 3.98
C PRO A 10 10.08 7.79 3.28
N SER A 11 9.98 6.46 3.48
CA SER A 11 10.85 5.49 2.82
C SER A 11 10.51 5.34 1.33
N VAL A 12 9.22 5.34 0.98
CA VAL A 12 8.79 5.30 -0.43
C VAL A 12 9.23 6.56 -1.15
N GLN A 13 9.00 7.74 -0.55
CA GLN A 13 9.43 9.01 -1.11
C GLN A 13 10.94 9.02 -1.37
N TRP A 14 11.76 8.68 -0.36
CA TRP A 14 13.21 8.67 -0.52
C TRP A 14 13.66 7.74 -1.65
N LEU A 15 13.08 6.53 -1.75
CA LEU A 15 13.39 5.58 -2.82
C LEU A 15 12.94 6.08 -4.21
N ASP A 16 11.78 6.74 -4.30
CA ASP A 16 11.26 7.31 -5.54
C ASP A 16 12.18 8.41 -6.08
N GLU A 17 12.67 9.27 -5.18
CA GLU A 17 13.57 10.39 -5.48
C GLU A 17 14.92 9.93 -6.03
N GLN A 18 15.38 8.71 -5.71
CA GLN A 18 16.61 8.18 -6.31
C GLN A 18 16.46 7.92 -7.81
N ASN A 19 15.22 7.74 -8.29
CA ASN A 19 14.87 7.59 -9.70
C ASN A 19 15.58 6.40 -10.43
N GLU A 20 16.17 5.46 -9.69
CA GLU A 20 16.99 4.37 -10.26
C GLU A 20 16.16 3.15 -10.71
N HIS A 21 15.20 2.73 -9.89
CA HIS A 21 14.50 1.45 -10.05
C HIS A 21 13.00 1.58 -9.84
N ASN A 22 12.25 0.64 -10.41
CA ASN A 22 10.83 0.50 -10.11
C ASN A 22 10.65 -0.07 -8.70
N LEU A 23 9.61 0.39 -8.00
CA LEU A 23 9.33 0.04 -6.61
C LEU A 23 8.13 -0.91 -6.50
N LEU A 24 8.30 -1.89 -5.62
CA LEU A 24 7.26 -2.75 -5.06
C LEU A 24 6.96 -2.28 -3.64
N VAL A 25 5.70 -1.96 -3.35
CA VAL A 25 5.27 -1.49 -2.03
C VAL A 25 4.32 -2.50 -1.37
N VAL A 26 4.78 -3.11 -0.27
CA VAL A 26 4.07 -4.20 0.45
C VAL A 26 4.02 -3.94 1.96
N PRO A 27 3.21 -2.96 2.44
CA PRO A 27 3.06 -2.65 3.86
C PRO A 27 2.16 -3.67 4.59
N ASN A 28 2.18 -3.61 5.92
CA ASN A 28 1.18 -4.28 6.76
C ASN A 28 -0.19 -3.60 6.59
N ALA A 29 -1.26 -4.25 7.05
CA ALA A 29 -2.58 -3.62 7.21
C ALA A 29 -2.60 -2.64 8.42
N GLY A 30 -1.79 -1.59 8.35
CA GLY A 30 -1.54 -0.65 9.43
C GLY A 30 -0.41 -1.08 10.37
N MET A 31 -0.17 -0.30 11.42
CA MET A 31 0.81 -0.65 12.44
C MET A 31 0.34 -1.86 13.27
N PRO A 32 1.26 -2.74 13.69
CA PRO A 32 0.92 -3.82 14.60
C PRO A 32 0.52 -3.25 15.96
N GLU A 33 -0.64 -3.66 16.44
CA GLU A 33 -1.11 -3.39 17.81
C GLU A 33 -0.98 -4.66 18.65
N ASN A 34 -0.59 -4.52 19.92
CA ASN A 34 -0.53 -5.66 20.84
C ASN A 34 -1.90 -5.88 21.49
N ASP A 35 -2.52 -7.02 21.17
CA ASP A 35 -3.72 -7.51 21.82
C ASP A 35 -3.40 -8.85 22.52
N GLY A 36 -3.25 -8.80 23.84
CA GLY A 36 -3.00 -9.99 24.66
C GLY A 36 -1.72 -10.77 24.28
N GLY A 37 -0.67 -10.06 23.84
CA GLY A 37 0.59 -10.66 23.39
C GLY A 37 0.61 -11.08 21.91
N LYS A 38 -0.45 -10.77 21.15
CA LYS A 38 -0.53 -11.03 19.71
C LYS A 38 -0.54 -9.73 18.93
N ALA A 39 0.17 -9.71 17.80
CA ALA A 39 0.10 -8.60 16.87
C ALA A 39 -1.22 -8.65 16.08
N VAL A 40 -2.00 -7.58 16.18
CA VAL A 40 -3.25 -7.37 15.44
C VAL A 40 -3.08 -6.16 14.53
N TYR A 41 -3.64 -6.24 13.33
CA TYR A 41 -3.56 -5.20 12.31
C TYR A 41 -4.97 -4.74 11.97
N LYS A 42 -5.24 -3.45 12.12
CA LYS A 42 -6.62 -2.90 12.13
C LYS A 42 -6.99 -2.07 10.91
N MET A 43 -6.07 -1.84 9.96
CA MET A 43 -6.42 -1.11 8.76
C MET A 43 -7.40 -1.93 7.92
N THR A 44 -8.46 -1.29 7.44
CA THR A 44 -9.47 -1.96 6.61
C THR A 44 -9.00 -2.06 5.16
N PRO A 45 -9.56 -2.99 4.37
CA PRO A 45 -9.31 -3.07 2.93
C PRO A 45 -9.43 -1.73 2.19
N GLU A 46 -10.47 -0.96 2.50
CA GLU A 46 -10.76 0.32 1.84
C GLU A 46 -9.69 1.37 2.15
N LYS A 47 -9.29 1.48 3.42
CA LYS A 47 -8.24 2.42 3.85
C LYS A 47 -6.88 2.06 3.26
N MET A 48 -6.56 0.77 3.21
CA MET A 48 -5.33 0.29 2.58
C MET A 48 -5.34 0.54 1.07
N GLY A 49 -6.49 0.31 0.43
CA GLY A 49 -6.73 0.62 -0.97
C GLY A 49 -6.49 2.08 -1.29
N GLN A 50 -7.10 2.98 -0.52
CA GLN A 50 -6.92 4.43 -0.69
C GLN A 50 -5.45 4.83 -0.56
N ALA A 51 -4.79 4.45 0.54
CA ALA A 51 -3.40 4.84 0.79
C ALA A 51 -2.42 4.34 -0.28
N LEU A 52 -2.59 3.09 -0.75
CA LEU A 52 -1.75 2.55 -1.83
C LEU A 52 -2.15 3.07 -3.21
N GLY A 53 -3.39 3.52 -3.36
CA GLY A 53 -3.82 4.36 -4.48
C GLY A 53 -3.01 5.65 -4.49
N ASP A 54 -3.04 6.44 -3.42
CA ASP A 54 -2.31 7.71 -3.33
C ASP A 54 -0.83 7.54 -3.69
N PHE A 55 -0.20 6.43 -3.27
CA PHE A 55 1.18 6.11 -3.65
C PHE A 55 1.40 5.96 -5.15
N LEU A 56 0.44 5.39 -5.88
CA LEU A 56 0.51 5.27 -7.34
C LEU A 56 0.35 6.62 -8.05
N ASP A 57 -0.27 7.63 -7.42
CA ASP A 57 -0.36 8.99 -7.97
C ASP A 57 0.90 9.81 -7.66
N GLU A 58 1.38 9.71 -6.42
CA GLU A 58 2.45 10.55 -5.90
C GLU A 58 3.84 10.08 -6.37
N TYR A 59 4.07 8.77 -6.44
CA TYR A 59 5.41 8.21 -6.62
C TYR A 59 5.57 7.53 -7.97
N LYS A 60 6.35 8.17 -8.85
CA LYS A 60 6.50 7.79 -10.26
C LYS A 60 7.21 6.47 -10.47
N LYS A 61 7.86 5.89 -9.47
CA LYS A 61 8.55 4.60 -9.54
C LYS A 61 7.74 3.46 -8.97
N VAL A 62 6.67 3.71 -8.24
CA VAL A 62 5.81 2.63 -7.76
C VAL A 62 5.13 1.96 -8.96
N ARG A 63 5.37 0.66 -9.13
CA ARG A 63 4.80 -0.14 -10.23
C ARG A 63 3.99 -1.31 -9.74
N ILE A 64 4.26 -1.77 -8.52
CA ILE A 64 3.59 -2.91 -7.93
C ILE A 64 3.20 -2.55 -6.50
N ILE A 65 1.95 -2.80 -6.16
CA ILE A 65 1.43 -2.66 -4.79
C ILE A 65 0.88 -4.00 -4.32
N GLY A 66 0.96 -4.24 -3.02
CA GLY A 66 0.45 -5.46 -2.40
C GLY A 66 0.39 -5.32 -0.88
N GLY A 67 0.45 -6.44 -0.17
CA GLY A 67 0.29 -6.49 1.27
C GLY A 67 1.21 -7.50 1.96
N CYS A 68 1.62 -7.18 3.19
CA CYS A 68 2.34 -8.05 4.12
C CYS A 68 1.39 -8.52 5.25
N CYS A 69 1.78 -8.42 6.51
CA CYS A 69 1.00 -8.93 7.64
C CYS A 69 -0.32 -8.17 7.84
N GLY A 70 -1.36 -8.90 8.24
CA GLY A 70 -2.71 -8.34 8.43
C GLY A 70 -3.52 -8.18 7.14
N THR A 71 -2.90 -8.34 5.97
CA THR A 71 -3.63 -8.35 4.70
C THR A 71 -4.29 -9.70 4.45
N ASN A 72 -5.38 -9.67 3.69
CA ASN A 72 -6.20 -10.84 3.36
C ASN A 72 -6.82 -10.66 1.96
N PRO A 73 -7.59 -11.63 1.43
CA PRO A 73 -8.18 -11.52 0.09
C PRO A 73 -9.04 -10.26 -0.14
N GLU A 74 -9.76 -9.76 0.87
CA GLU A 74 -10.55 -8.53 0.74
C GLU A 74 -9.67 -7.29 0.53
N HIS A 75 -8.50 -7.24 1.17
CA HIS A 75 -7.51 -6.19 0.91
C HIS A 75 -7.03 -6.25 -0.54
N ILE A 76 -6.69 -7.44 -1.04
CA ILE A 76 -6.23 -7.61 -2.43
C ILE A 76 -7.33 -7.21 -3.42
N LYS A 77 -8.60 -7.52 -3.13
CA LYS A 77 -9.75 -7.09 -3.93
C LYS A 77 -9.89 -5.56 -3.95
N ALA A 78 -9.70 -4.89 -2.80
CA ALA A 78 -9.71 -3.43 -2.74
C ALA A 78 -8.56 -2.81 -3.55
N LEU A 79 -7.34 -3.37 -3.47
CA LEU A 79 -6.20 -2.92 -4.29
C LEU A 79 -6.46 -3.12 -5.78
N ARG A 80 -7.02 -4.28 -6.17
CA ARG A 80 -7.40 -4.54 -7.57
C ARG A 80 -8.39 -3.49 -8.07
N LYS A 81 -9.43 -3.19 -7.29
CA LYS A 81 -10.42 -2.17 -7.64
C LYS A 81 -9.76 -0.81 -7.92
N VAL A 82 -8.86 -0.36 -7.04
CA VAL A 82 -8.11 0.90 -7.22
C VAL A 82 -7.31 0.91 -8.52
N ILE A 83 -6.62 -0.20 -8.84
CA ILE A 83 -5.86 -0.29 -10.09
C ILE A 83 -6.78 -0.29 -11.32
N ASP A 84 -7.94 -0.96 -11.26
CA ASP A 84 -8.90 -0.98 -12.38
C ASP A 84 -9.51 0.40 -12.64
N GLU A 85 -9.92 1.10 -11.58
CA GLU A 85 -10.48 2.46 -11.67
C GLU A 85 -9.47 3.43 -12.30
N ARG A 86 -8.18 3.30 -11.98
CA ARG A 86 -7.10 4.08 -12.59
C ARG A 86 -6.88 3.76 -14.06
N ALA A 87 -6.81 2.49 -14.43
CA ALA A 87 -6.61 2.10 -15.83
C ALA A 87 -7.69 2.71 -16.73
N ASN A 88 -8.95 2.69 -16.27
CA ASN A 88 -10.07 3.28 -16.99
C ASN A 88 -9.99 4.82 -17.11
N SER A 89 -9.37 5.52 -16.16
CA SER A 89 -9.19 6.97 -16.20
C SER A 89 -8.11 7.46 -17.17
N VAL A 90 -7.21 6.58 -17.63
CA VAL A 90 -6.13 6.91 -18.58
C VAL A 90 -6.57 6.67 -20.03
N GLU A 91 -7.58 5.83 -20.24
CA GLU A 91 -8.09 5.48 -21.58
C GLU A 91 -9.21 6.39 -22.10
N GLY A 92 -9.72 7.32 -21.27
CA GLY A 92 -10.76 8.30 -21.64
C GLY A 92 -10.23 9.71 -21.77
#